data_AF-A0A6L9EZU0-F1
#
_entry.id   AF-A0A6L9EZU0-F1
#
_cell.length_a   1.000
_cell.length_b   1.000
_cell.length_c   1.000
_cell.angle_alpha   90.00
_cell.angle_beta   90.00
_cell.angle_gamma   90.00
#
_symmetry.space_group_name_H-M   'P 1'
#
loop_
_entity.id
_entity.type
_entity.pdbx_description
1 polymer ?
#
loop_
_entity_poly.entity_id
_entity_poly.type
_entity_poly.pdbx_seq_one_letter_code
_entity_poly.pdbx_strand_id
1 'polypeptide(L)'
;MKIKFLTTIVFILCAFVLQAQSDKKSKSKRKSISVSVSASSNSSYSSSSTSINSDDDSYSMSSRFNKDKTEAVKALLYEELGNKNLSVKNSRHEWESIIDDDIAYIVRLTNGRLKIFVDKELVSTRTYEMFERLGDEVSEIVSSKR
;
A
#
# COMPACT_ATOMS: atom_id res chain seq x y z
N MET A 1 3.31 61.42 3.36
CA MET A 1 4.10 61.65 2.11
C MET A 1 4.59 60.29 1.66
N LYS A 2 3.89 59.59 0.75
CA LYS A 2 4.07 59.59 -0.72
C LYS A 2 5.54 59.66 -1.12
N ILE A 3 6.12 58.54 -1.52
CA ILE A 3 6.90 58.41 -2.77
C ILE A 3 6.63 57.00 -3.31
N LYS A 4 6.06 56.97 -4.51
CA LYS A 4 5.96 55.80 -5.39
C LYS A 4 7.23 55.82 -6.24
N PHE A 5 7.91 54.71 -6.41
CA PHE A 5 8.77 54.51 -7.58
C PHE A 5 8.42 53.19 -8.26
N LEU A 6 7.85 53.40 -9.44
CA LEU A 6 7.49 52.47 -10.48
C LEU A 6 8.68 52.42 -11.43
N THR A 7 9.29 51.26 -11.63
CA THR A 7 10.13 51.00 -12.82
C THR A 7 10.04 49.53 -13.21
N THR A 8 9.39 49.32 -14.35
CA THR A 8 9.25 48.13 -15.19
C THR A 8 10.52 47.80 -15.98
N ILE A 9 10.92 46.53 -16.01
CA ILE A 9 11.74 45.83 -17.04
C ILE A 9 11.33 44.34 -16.94
N VAL A 10 10.52 43.68 -17.78
CA VAL A 10 10.49 43.40 -19.23
C VAL A 10 11.67 42.54 -19.72
N PHE A 11 11.32 41.34 -20.21
CA PHE A 11 12.11 40.36 -20.99
C PHE A 11 13.15 39.51 -20.24
N ILE A 12 12.91 38.20 -20.14
CA ILE A 12 13.57 37.22 -21.02
C ILE A 12 12.90 35.84 -20.88
N LEU A 13 12.60 35.31 -22.05
CA LEU A 13 11.98 34.07 -22.40
C LEU A 13 13.07 32.99 -22.40
N CYS A 14 13.01 32.04 -21.48
CA CYS A 14 13.76 30.79 -21.58
C CYS A 14 12.87 29.65 -21.10
N ALA A 15 12.11 29.10 -22.04
CA ALA A 15 11.62 27.74 -21.94
C ALA A 15 12.85 26.80 -21.93
N PHE A 16 13.28 26.38 -20.75
CA PHE A 16 14.04 25.15 -20.59
C PHE A 16 13.07 24.07 -20.13
N VAL A 17 12.35 23.50 -21.10
CA VAL A 17 11.80 22.16 -20.92
C VAL A 17 12.98 21.21 -21.03
N LEU A 18 13.62 20.94 -19.89
CA LEU A 18 14.45 19.75 -19.76
C LEU A 18 13.51 18.56 -19.77
N GLN A 19 13.29 17.97 -20.95
CA GLN A 19 13.01 16.55 -21.02
C GLN A 19 14.28 15.82 -20.60
N ALA A 20 14.44 15.62 -19.31
CA ALA A 20 15.32 14.57 -18.79
C ALA A 20 14.61 13.23 -19.04
N GLN A 21 14.60 12.76 -20.29
CA GLN A 21 14.42 11.33 -20.56
C GLN A 21 15.79 10.68 -20.49
N SER A 22 16.16 10.27 -19.28
CA SER A 22 17.33 9.45 -19.05
C SER A 22 16.88 8.07 -18.59
N ASP A 23 17.29 7.11 -19.41
CA ASP A 23 17.58 5.71 -19.11
C ASP A 23 16.46 4.67 -19.11
N LYS A 24 16.56 3.84 -20.16
CA LYS A 24 16.04 2.48 -20.23
C LYS A 24 16.63 1.66 -19.08
N LYS A 25 15.96 1.62 -17.92
CA LYS A 25 16.21 0.61 -16.91
C LYS A 25 15.23 -0.56 -17.12
N SER A 26 15.81 -1.68 -17.53
CA SER A 26 15.41 -3.07 -17.34
C SER A 26 13.94 -3.46 -17.56
N LYS A 27 13.70 -4.57 -18.28
CA LYS A 27 12.43 -5.30 -18.19
C LYS A 27 12.30 -5.82 -16.75
N SER A 28 11.80 -5.00 -15.84
CA SER A 28 11.41 -5.39 -14.49
C SER A 28 10.33 -6.46 -14.59
N LYS A 29 10.55 -7.61 -13.95
CA LYS A 29 9.57 -8.70 -13.90
C LYS A 29 8.48 -8.31 -12.90
N ARG A 30 7.52 -7.52 -13.35
CA ARG A 30 6.31 -7.22 -12.57
C ARG A 30 5.51 -8.50 -12.34
N LYS A 31 5.30 -8.90 -11.09
CA LYS A 31 4.31 -9.92 -10.73
C LYS A 31 3.09 -9.23 -10.12
N SER A 32 2.07 -9.02 -10.94
CA SER A 32 0.76 -8.56 -10.50
C SER A 32 -0.22 -9.74 -10.47
N ILE A 33 -0.78 -10.04 -9.31
CA ILE A 33 -1.80 -11.08 -9.13
C ILE A 33 -3.07 -10.41 -8.63
N SER A 34 -4.16 -10.58 -9.37
CA SER A 34 -5.50 -10.08 -8.99
C SER A 34 -6.45 -11.26 -8.93
N VAL A 35 -7.04 -11.51 -7.76
CA VAL A 35 -8.00 -12.59 -7.54
C VAL A 35 -9.33 -11.97 -7.09
N SER A 36 -10.39 -12.27 -7.83
CA SER A 36 -11.76 -11.87 -7.53
C SER A 36 -12.65 -13.10 -7.49
N VAL A 37 -13.35 -13.32 -6.38
CA VAL A 37 -14.31 -14.43 -6.24
C VAL A 37 -15.74 -13.90 -6.19
N SER A 38 -16.57 -14.36 -7.12
CA SER A 38 -18.00 -14.04 -7.19
C SER A 38 -18.81 -15.34 -7.24
N ALA A 39 -19.65 -15.59 -6.23
CA ALA A 39 -20.53 -16.76 -6.18
C ALA A 39 -21.98 -16.36 -6.52
N SER A 40 -22.57 -16.99 -7.55
CA SER A 40 -23.96 -16.74 -7.97
C SER A 40 -24.94 -17.66 -7.23
N SER A 41 -25.45 -17.20 -6.09
CA SER A 41 -26.75 -17.64 -5.56
C SER A 41 -27.40 -16.50 -4.76
N ASN A 42 -28.74 -16.48 -4.82
CA ASN A 42 -29.62 -15.34 -4.57
C ASN A 42 -29.69 -14.89 -3.08
N SER A 43 -28.61 -14.34 -2.53
CA SER A 43 -28.62 -13.64 -1.23
C SER A 43 -27.41 -12.69 -1.10
N SER A 44 -27.64 -11.38 -1.02
CA SER A 44 -26.71 -10.33 -0.55
C SER A 44 -25.21 -10.61 -0.81
N TYR A 45 -24.78 -10.44 -2.07
CA TYR A 45 -23.39 -10.66 -2.46
C TYR A 45 -22.45 -9.77 -1.64
N SER A 46 -21.41 -10.37 -1.05
CA SER A 46 -20.27 -9.63 -0.56
C SER A 46 -19.05 -10.27 -1.24
N SER A 47 -18.53 -9.55 -2.23
CA SER A 47 -17.45 -10.00 -3.11
C SER A 47 -16.10 -9.71 -2.45
N SER A 48 -15.32 -10.76 -2.20
CA SER A 48 -13.92 -10.61 -1.81
C SER A 48 -13.05 -10.34 -3.04
N SER A 49 -12.16 -9.37 -2.94
CA SER A 49 -11.20 -9.03 -3.99
C SER A 49 -9.83 -8.76 -3.38
N THR A 50 -8.80 -9.44 -3.87
CA THR A 50 -7.41 -9.25 -3.45
C THR A 50 -6.57 -8.87 -4.66
N SER A 51 -5.77 -7.82 -4.51
CA SER A 51 -4.78 -7.40 -5.48
C SER A 51 -3.42 -7.35 -4.81
N ILE A 52 -2.44 -8.05 -5.39
CA ILE A 52 -1.06 -8.08 -4.95
C ILE A 52 -0.19 -7.59 -6.11
N ASN A 53 0.68 -6.63 -5.82
CA ASN A 53 1.68 -6.14 -6.75
C ASN A 53 3.06 -6.24 -6.09
N SER A 54 3.98 -6.93 -6.76
CA SER A 54 5.37 -7.06 -6.34
C SER A 54 6.26 -6.67 -7.52
N ASP A 55 6.95 -5.54 -7.35
CA ASP A 55 7.96 -5.00 -8.26
C ASP A 55 9.35 -5.17 -7.63
N ASP A 56 10.42 -4.73 -8.30
CA ASP A 56 11.79 -4.91 -7.78
C ASP A 56 12.00 -4.19 -6.44
N ASP A 57 11.41 -3.01 -6.26
CA ASP A 57 11.68 -2.12 -5.12
C ASP A 57 10.52 -2.06 -4.11
N SER A 58 9.35 -2.62 -4.43
CA SER A 58 8.17 -2.52 -3.55
C SER A 58 7.24 -3.71 -3.61
N TYR A 59 6.55 -3.94 -2.49
CA TYR A 59 5.45 -4.88 -2.38
C TYR A 59 4.21 -4.16 -1.88
N SER A 60 3.06 -4.45 -2.48
CA SER A 60 1.79 -3.91 -2.03
C SER A 60 0.66 -4.93 -2.16
N MET A 61 -0.23 -4.91 -1.18
CA MET A 61 -1.45 -5.71 -1.15
C MET A 61 -2.63 -4.82 -0.83
N SER A 62 -3.74 -5.03 -1.54
CA SER A 62 -5.03 -4.47 -1.17
C SER A 62 -6.08 -5.57 -1.21
N SER A 63 -6.75 -5.81 -0.09
CA SER A 63 -7.85 -6.76 -0.02
C SER A 63 -9.12 -6.10 0.49
N ARG A 64 -10.25 -6.43 -0.14
CA ARG A 64 -11.61 -6.12 0.30
C ARG A 64 -12.32 -7.43 0.54
N PHE A 65 -13.02 -7.51 1.66
CA PHE A 65 -13.64 -8.75 2.12
C PHE A 65 -14.81 -8.45 3.04
N ASN A 66 -15.59 -9.50 3.32
CA ASN A 66 -16.76 -9.38 4.16
C ASN A 66 -16.35 -9.02 5.60
N LYS A 67 -17.10 -8.12 6.23
CA LYS A 67 -16.76 -7.53 7.54
C LYS A 67 -16.51 -8.58 8.63
N ASP A 68 -17.16 -9.73 8.53
CA ASP A 68 -17.02 -10.85 9.45
C ASP A 68 -15.64 -11.55 9.41
N LYS A 69 -14.85 -11.34 8.36
CA LYS A 69 -13.47 -11.81 8.28
C LYS A 69 -12.48 -10.84 8.93
N THR A 70 -12.91 -9.62 9.29
CA THR A 70 -12.03 -8.57 9.86
C THR A 70 -11.33 -9.04 11.12
N GLU A 71 -12.03 -9.71 12.04
CA GLU A 71 -11.41 -10.15 13.30
C GLU A 71 -10.39 -11.28 13.08
N ALA A 72 -10.60 -12.16 12.10
CA ALA A 72 -9.63 -13.20 11.74
C ALA A 72 -8.36 -12.58 11.13
N VAL A 73 -8.53 -11.65 10.17
CA VAL A 73 -7.40 -10.90 9.58
C VAL A 73 -6.68 -10.09 10.66
N LYS A 74 -7.42 -9.48 11.58
CA LYS A 74 -6.85 -8.74 12.71
C LYS A 74 -5.99 -9.64 13.58
N ALA A 75 -6.49 -10.79 14.01
CA ALA A 75 -5.75 -11.72 14.85
C ALA A 75 -4.41 -12.10 14.22
N LEU A 76 -4.42 -12.44 12.92
CA LEU A 76 -3.21 -12.75 12.17
C LEU A 76 -2.20 -11.59 12.14
N LEU A 77 -2.67 -10.35 11.89
CA LEU A 77 -1.78 -9.18 11.91
C LEU A 77 -1.16 -8.94 13.28
N TYR A 78 -1.91 -9.15 14.36
CA TYR A 78 -1.40 -9.01 15.71
C TYR A 78 -0.41 -10.12 16.08
N GLU A 79 -0.59 -11.33 15.57
CA GLU A 79 0.33 -12.44 15.76
C GLU A 79 1.68 -12.17 15.07
N GLU A 80 1.66 -11.75 13.81
CA GLU A 80 2.88 -11.55 13.01
C GLU A 80 3.60 -10.23 13.32
N LEU A 81 2.86 -9.12 13.55
CA LEU A 81 3.45 -7.79 13.73
C LEU A 81 3.53 -7.36 15.20
N GLY A 82 2.79 -8.04 16.09
CA GLY A 82 2.68 -7.67 17.49
C GLY A 82 2.07 -6.28 17.69
N ASN A 83 2.47 -5.62 18.78
CA ASN A 83 2.02 -4.26 19.12
C ASN A 83 3.04 -3.17 18.79
N LYS A 84 4.22 -3.54 18.28
CA LYS A 84 5.24 -2.56 17.90
C LYS A 84 4.73 -1.76 16.72
N ASN A 85 4.96 -0.44 16.72
CA ASN A 85 4.58 0.45 15.63
C ASN A 85 3.06 0.52 15.36
N LEU A 86 2.23 -0.01 16.26
CA LEU A 86 0.78 -0.03 16.14
C LEU A 86 0.16 1.29 16.62
N SER A 87 -0.74 1.84 15.81
CA SER A 87 -1.65 2.92 16.14
C SER A 87 -3.09 2.46 15.93
N VAL A 88 -3.97 2.77 16.89
CA VAL A 88 -5.40 2.42 16.83
C VAL A 88 -6.24 3.68 16.96
N LYS A 89 -7.09 3.95 15.96
CA LYS A 89 -8.00 5.10 15.95
C LYS A 89 -9.32 4.75 15.27
N ASN A 90 -10.46 4.97 15.94
CA ASN A 90 -11.80 4.78 15.35
C ASN A 90 -11.97 3.45 14.60
N SER A 91 -11.57 2.33 15.21
CA SER A 91 -11.60 0.98 14.61
C SER A 91 -10.69 0.77 13.40
N ARG A 92 -9.74 1.68 13.14
CA ARG A 92 -8.61 1.50 12.23
C ARG A 92 -7.40 1.06 13.05
N HIS A 93 -6.78 -0.03 12.63
CA HIS A 93 -5.51 -0.52 13.16
C HIS A 93 -4.44 -0.27 12.10
N GLU A 94 -3.34 0.36 12.50
CA GLU A 94 -2.27 0.78 11.60
C GLU A 94 -0.91 0.42 12.17
N TRP A 95 -0.12 -0.37 11.46
CA TRP A 95 1.28 -0.59 11.79
C TRP A 95 2.13 0.20 10.80
N GLU A 96 2.98 1.09 11.29
CA GLU A 96 3.81 1.97 10.45
C GLU A 96 5.24 2.02 10.96
N SER A 97 6.20 1.60 10.13
CA SER A 97 7.62 1.68 10.44
C SER A 97 8.30 2.68 9.55
N ILE A 98 9.11 3.54 10.17
CA ILE A 98 9.93 4.55 9.50
C ILE A 98 11.40 4.17 9.71
N ILE A 99 12.20 4.21 8.64
CA ILE A 99 13.65 4.00 8.64
C ILE A 99 14.24 5.14 7.82
N ASP A 100 15.23 5.85 8.37
CA ASP A 100 15.89 6.98 7.71
C ASP A 100 14.90 8.05 7.18
N ASP A 101 13.89 8.37 8.00
CA ASP A 101 12.78 9.29 7.70
C ASP A 101 11.81 8.87 6.57
N ASP A 102 11.99 7.67 6.00
CA ASP A 102 11.13 7.09 4.97
C ASP A 102 10.26 5.93 5.48
N ILE A 103 9.08 5.73 4.89
CA ILE A 103 8.14 4.66 5.28
C ILE A 103 8.63 3.31 4.77
N ALA A 104 9.25 2.53 5.64
CA ALA A 104 9.71 1.17 5.34
C ALA A 104 8.53 0.21 5.13
N TYR A 105 7.49 0.30 5.97
CA TYR A 105 6.23 -0.40 5.72
C TYR A 105 5.04 0.29 6.36
N ILE A 106 3.86 0.00 5.81
CA ILE A 106 2.59 0.40 6.38
C ILE A 106 1.50 -0.65 6.16
N VAL A 107 0.82 -1.03 7.24
CA VAL A 107 -0.29 -1.99 7.24
C VAL A 107 -1.50 -1.29 7.82
N ARG A 108 -2.60 -1.25 7.08
CA ARG A 108 -3.83 -0.57 7.47
C ARG A 108 -5.00 -1.53 7.41
N LEU A 109 -5.52 -1.90 8.57
CA LEU A 109 -6.73 -2.68 8.71
C LEU A 109 -7.89 -1.78 9.11
N THR A 110 -8.96 -1.87 8.33
CA THR A 110 -10.27 -1.30 8.63
C THR A 110 -11.33 -2.37 8.41
N ASN A 111 -12.56 -2.11 8.84
CA ASN A 111 -13.65 -3.07 8.72
C ASN A 111 -13.89 -3.49 7.25
N GLY A 112 -13.59 -4.74 6.92
CA GLY A 112 -13.71 -5.33 5.58
C GLY A 112 -12.63 -4.91 4.57
N ARG A 113 -11.52 -4.30 5.01
CA ARG A 113 -10.46 -3.87 4.09
C ARG A 113 -9.08 -3.88 4.75
N LEU A 114 -8.13 -4.50 4.05
CA LEU A 114 -6.70 -4.47 4.36
C LEU A 114 -5.92 -3.76 3.25
N LYS A 115 -4.93 -2.95 3.64
CA LYS A 115 -3.89 -2.44 2.74
C LYS A 115 -2.52 -2.67 3.36
N ILE A 116 -1.57 -3.16 2.57
CA ILE A 116 -0.17 -3.34 2.93
C ILE A 116 0.67 -2.64 1.86
N PHE A 117 1.69 -1.91 2.30
CA PHE A 117 2.77 -1.42 1.45
C PHE A 117 4.10 -1.64 2.17
N VAL A 118 5.11 -2.07 1.42
CA VAL A 118 6.46 -2.35 1.90
C VAL A 118 7.43 -1.82 0.87
N ASP A 119 8.37 -1.02 1.34
CA ASP A 119 9.54 -0.61 0.58
C ASP A 119 10.64 -1.66 0.77
N LYS A 120 11.04 -2.35 -0.32
CA LYS A 120 12.01 -3.45 -0.28
C LYS A 120 13.44 -2.96 -0.12
N GLU A 121 13.72 -1.70 -0.44
CA GLU A 121 15.05 -1.11 -0.28
C GLU A 121 15.33 -0.75 1.18
N LEU A 122 14.29 -0.43 1.96
CA LEU A 122 14.39 -0.04 3.36
C LEU A 122 14.29 -1.21 4.35
N VAL A 123 13.58 -2.29 3.99
CA VAL A 123 13.40 -3.44 4.88
C VAL A 123 14.41 -4.54 4.61
N SER A 124 14.68 -5.36 5.63
CA SER A 124 15.46 -6.58 5.43
C SER A 124 14.71 -7.59 4.54
N THR A 125 15.45 -8.44 3.81
CA THR A 125 14.85 -9.53 3.01
C THR A 125 13.91 -10.39 3.85
N ARG A 126 14.27 -10.70 5.10
CA ARG A 126 13.43 -11.47 6.03
C ARG A 126 12.10 -10.77 6.34
N THR A 127 12.12 -9.45 6.49
CA THR A 127 10.91 -8.65 6.71
C THR A 127 10.01 -8.67 5.47
N TYR A 128 10.60 -8.54 4.29
CA TYR A 128 9.86 -8.65 3.04
C TYR A 128 9.21 -10.04 2.86
N GLU A 129 9.95 -11.13 3.05
CA GLU A 129 9.43 -12.50 2.95
C GLU A 129 8.29 -12.78 3.96
N MET A 130 8.37 -12.18 5.17
CA MET A 130 7.28 -12.20 6.13
C MET A 130 6.01 -11.52 5.58
N PHE A 131 6.14 -10.38 4.91
CA PHE A 131 4.99 -9.71 4.29
C PHE A 131 4.43 -10.46 3.08
N GLU A 132 5.25 -11.17 2.31
CA GLU A 132 4.76 -12.06 1.25
C GLU A 132 3.92 -13.19 1.84
N ARG A 133 4.45 -13.90 2.84
CA ARG A 133 3.71 -14.96 3.56
C ARG A 133 2.41 -14.43 4.16
N LEU A 134 2.46 -13.28 4.83
CA LEU A 134 1.29 -12.64 5.41
C LEU A 134 0.23 -12.32 4.36
N GLY A 135 0.64 -11.89 3.16
CA GLY A 135 -0.28 -11.62 2.06
C GLY A 135 -0.99 -12.87 1.56
N ASP A 136 -0.29 -14.00 1.48
CA ASP A 136 -0.86 -15.29 1.09
C ASP A 136 -1.87 -15.81 2.13
N GLU A 137 -1.52 -15.75 3.41
CA GLU A 137 -2.40 -16.17 4.50
C GLU A 137 -3.66 -15.29 4.59
N VAL A 138 -3.52 -13.98 4.42
CA VAL A 138 -4.70 -13.09 4.30
C VAL A 138 -5.54 -13.48 3.10
N SER A 139 -4.94 -13.77 1.94
CA SER A 139 -5.66 -14.17 0.73
C SER A 139 -6.49 -15.44 0.96
N GLU A 140 -5.96 -16.40 1.73
CA GLU A 140 -6.67 -17.61 2.14
C GLU A 140 -7.86 -17.30 3.06
N ILE A 141 -7.64 -16.49 4.12
CA ILE A 141 -8.71 -16.09 5.05
C ILE A 141 -9.85 -15.41 4.31
N VAL A 142 -9.56 -14.49 3.39
CA VAL A 142 -10.57 -13.68 2.70
C VAL A 142 -11.28 -14.40 1.56
N SER A 143 -10.65 -15.44 1.00
CA SER A 143 -11.25 -16.30 -0.04
C SER A 143 -12.04 -17.47 0.54
N SER A 144 -11.77 -17.87 1.79
CA SER A 144 -12.49 -18.94 2.46
C SER A 144 -14.00 -18.66 2.54
N LYS A 145 -14.80 -19.59 2.00
CA LYS A 145 -16.25 -19.56 2.12
C LYS A 145 -16.62 -19.85 3.58
N ARG A 146 -17.57 -19.08 4.12
CA ARG A 146 -18.08 -19.28 5.47
C ARG A 146 -19.13 -20.39 5.50
#